data_AF-A0A1Y4NBR3-F1
#
_entry.id   AF-A0A1Y4NBR3-F1
#
_cell.length_a   1.000
_cell.length_b   1.000
_cell.length_c   1.000
_cell.angle_alpha   90.00
_cell.angle_beta   90.00
_cell.angle_gamma   90.00
#
_symmetry.space_group_name_H-M   'P 1'
#
loop_
_entity.id
_entity.type
_entity.pdbx_description
1 polymer ?
#
loop_
_entity_poly.entity_id
_entity_poly.type
_entity_poly.pdbx_seq_one_letter_code
_entity_poly.pdbx_strand_id
1 'polypeptide(L)'
;MASEIQKNESAQVPSASAPLTQVNQYGDRSVHANHVENLSINVFENQGSPSVDENGTPYTPLTPTRYDPTTRVIYLGNEEITLPVQLIPQSALKTGELPYINALCEVYAEKINNIVTADTINSLPSRYRKDFANQRMAYYSAESVQRSVREVFADGEQQFKALKQDAFDGISDTYYDDRHASGYDRLRAVLDKITSTTLSKSTLINIAGLIGNLEKKGICHILVNDDVIKSWVNIDE
;
A
#
# COMPACT_ATOMS: atom_id res chain seq x y z
N MET A 1 13.10 -92.00 -25.82
CA MET A 1 14.42 -91.48 -25.40
C MET A 1 14.53 -90.09 -26.01
N ALA A 2 14.20 -89.04 -25.25
CA ALA A 2 15.15 -88.16 -24.54
C ALA A 2 15.87 -87.22 -25.55
N SER A 3 15.98 -85.89 -25.44
CA SER A 3 15.73 -84.91 -24.37
C SER A 3 15.84 -83.50 -24.99
N GLU A 4 15.36 -82.48 -24.26
CA GLU A 4 15.45 -81.03 -24.51
C GLU A 4 16.89 -80.49 -24.71
N ILE A 5 17.02 -79.27 -25.28
CA ILE A 5 17.56 -78.05 -24.61
C ILE A 5 17.59 -76.85 -25.58
N GLN A 6 17.03 -75.72 -25.10
CA GLN A 6 17.06 -74.36 -25.67
C GLN A 6 18.47 -73.71 -25.65
N LYS A 7 18.72 -72.81 -26.61
CA LYS A 7 19.51 -71.55 -26.50
C LYS A 7 18.93 -70.60 -27.55
N ASN A 8 18.01 -69.69 -27.24
CA ASN A 8 18.16 -68.40 -26.56
C ASN A 8 19.27 -67.52 -27.17
N GLU A 9 18.97 -66.88 -28.31
CA GLU A 9 19.66 -65.66 -28.73
C GLU A 9 18.90 -64.46 -28.17
N SER A 10 19.51 -63.88 -27.16
CA SER A 10 19.12 -62.70 -26.41
C SER A 10 18.85 -61.49 -27.30
N ALA A 11 17.63 -60.97 -27.22
CA ALA A 11 17.33 -59.58 -27.54
C ALA A 11 18.21 -58.68 -26.67
N GLN A 12 18.96 -57.77 -27.31
CA GLN A 12 19.74 -56.75 -26.61
C GLN A 12 18.80 -55.90 -25.74
N VAL A 13 19.02 -55.94 -24.44
CA VAL A 13 18.44 -54.97 -23.49
C VAL A 13 19.01 -53.60 -23.83
N PRO A 14 18.19 -52.56 -24.10
CA PRO A 14 18.69 -51.21 -24.32
C PRO A 14 19.36 -50.70 -23.04
N SER A 15 20.57 -50.15 -23.20
CA SER A 15 21.38 -49.57 -22.14
C SER A 15 20.63 -48.48 -21.37
N ALA A 16 20.56 -48.65 -20.05
CA ALA A 16 20.05 -47.64 -19.12
C ALA A 16 21.01 -46.45 -18.99
N SER A 17 21.01 -45.53 -19.95
CA SER A 17 21.69 -44.23 -19.82
C SER A 17 21.30 -43.18 -20.87
N ALA A 18 20.10 -43.23 -21.46
CA ALA A 18 19.62 -42.11 -22.27
C ALA A 18 19.33 -40.91 -21.34
N PRO A 19 19.90 -39.71 -21.61
CA PRO A 19 19.74 -38.55 -20.73
C PRO A 19 18.27 -38.13 -20.66
N LEU A 20 17.77 -37.94 -19.44
CA LEU A 20 16.44 -37.39 -19.21
C LEU A 20 16.42 -35.95 -19.71
N THR A 21 15.62 -35.67 -20.72
CA THR A 21 15.38 -34.30 -21.17
C THR A 21 14.29 -33.72 -20.27
N GLN A 22 14.67 -32.80 -19.38
CA GLN A 22 13.72 -32.04 -18.56
C GLN A 22 13.27 -30.78 -19.29
N VAL A 23 11.95 -30.62 -19.44
CA VAL A 23 11.34 -29.40 -19.98
C VAL A 23 10.45 -28.79 -18.91
N ASN A 24 10.80 -27.58 -18.48
CA ASN A 24 9.96 -26.78 -17.60
C ASN A 24 9.08 -25.87 -18.46
N GLN A 25 7.76 -26.03 -18.31
CA GLN A 25 6.77 -25.24 -19.00
C GLN A 25 6.07 -24.30 -18.02
N TYR A 26 5.91 -23.04 -18.41
CA TYR A 26 5.25 -22.00 -17.61
C TYR A 26 4.01 -21.44 -18.32
N GLY A 27 2.87 -21.40 -17.63
CA GLY A 27 1.60 -20.83 -18.13
C GLY A 27 0.81 -21.72 -19.11
N ASP A 28 -0.31 -21.19 -19.63
CA ASP A 28 -1.38 -21.95 -20.31
C ASP A 28 -1.08 -22.44 -21.74
N ARG A 29 0.19 -22.43 -22.16
CA ARG A 29 0.54 -22.89 -23.51
C ARG A 29 0.44 -24.42 -23.58
N SER A 30 0.39 -24.99 -24.79
CA SER A 30 0.49 -26.45 -24.98
C SER A 30 1.87 -26.78 -25.53
N VAL A 31 2.54 -27.81 -24.98
CA VAL A 31 3.78 -28.36 -25.55
C VAL A 31 3.43 -29.52 -26.45
N HIS A 32 3.76 -29.41 -27.74
CA HIS A 32 3.72 -30.52 -28.69
C HIS A 32 5.13 -31.05 -28.90
N ALA A 33 5.39 -32.26 -28.42
CA ALA A 33 6.65 -32.97 -28.65
C ALA A 33 6.36 -34.25 -29.44
N ASN A 34 6.87 -34.34 -30.66
CA ASN A 34 6.79 -35.55 -31.47
C ASN A 34 8.08 -36.34 -31.32
N HIS A 35 7.96 -37.59 -30.86
CA HIS A 35 9.04 -38.58 -30.78
C HIS A 35 10.23 -38.18 -29.90
N VAL A 36 10.03 -38.18 -28.57
CA VAL A 36 11.11 -38.03 -27.59
C VAL A 36 11.10 -39.23 -26.63
N GLU A 37 12.17 -40.02 -26.65
CA GLU A 37 12.43 -41.02 -25.61
C GLU A 37 13.04 -40.30 -24.39
N ASN A 38 12.51 -40.55 -23.19
CA ASN A 38 12.96 -39.96 -21.91
C ASN A 38 12.72 -38.44 -21.73
N LEU A 39 11.50 -37.96 -21.99
CA LEU A 39 11.07 -36.59 -21.66
C LEU A 39 10.36 -36.54 -20.29
N SER A 40 10.79 -35.64 -19.40
CA SER A 40 10.04 -35.25 -18.21
C SER A 40 9.59 -33.80 -18.35
N ILE A 41 8.28 -33.58 -18.31
CA ILE A 41 7.67 -32.24 -18.40
C ILE A 41 7.22 -31.85 -17.00
N ASN A 42 7.77 -30.74 -16.48
CA ASN A 42 7.22 -30.08 -15.30
C ASN A 42 6.36 -28.92 -15.78
N VAL A 43 5.04 -29.04 -15.60
CA VAL A 43 4.10 -27.96 -15.88
C VAL A 43 3.94 -27.13 -14.62
N PHE A 44 4.42 -25.89 -14.67
CA PHE A 44 4.14 -24.89 -13.67
C PHE A 44 2.95 -24.07 -14.18
N GLU A 45 1.75 -24.47 -13.79
CA GLU A 45 0.54 -23.70 -14.06
C GLU A 45 0.71 -22.30 -13.47
N ASN A 46 0.37 -21.27 -14.26
CA ASN A 46 0.17 -19.94 -13.70
C ASN A 46 -1.17 -19.97 -12.97
N GLN A 47 -1.18 -20.52 -11.76
CA GLN A 47 -2.27 -20.29 -10.83
C GLN A 47 -2.19 -18.81 -10.46
N GLY A 48 -2.79 -17.96 -11.30
CA GLY A 48 -2.84 -16.52 -11.06
C GLY A 48 -3.22 -16.28 -9.61
N SER A 49 -2.56 -15.31 -8.96
CA SER A 49 -2.83 -15.00 -7.56
C SER A 49 -4.34 -14.86 -7.35
N PRO A 50 -4.92 -15.51 -6.34
CA PRO A 50 -6.37 -15.47 -6.14
C PRO A 50 -6.83 -14.02 -6.01
N SER A 51 -7.92 -13.67 -6.70
CA SER A 51 -8.46 -12.30 -6.70
C SER A 51 -9.31 -12.00 -5.47
N VAL A 52 -9.71 -13.03 -4.72
CA VAL A 52 -10.53 -12.96 -3.50
C VAL A 52 -9.97 -13.91 -2.43
N ASP A 53 -10.26 -13.63 -1.17
CA ASP A 53 -9.98 -14.53 -0.04
C ASP A 53 -10.98 -15.70 0.07
N GLU A 54 -10.85 -16.50 1.13
CA GLU A 54 -11.74 -17.64 1.41
C GLU A 54 -13.22 -17.26 1.63
N ASN A 55 -13.49 -15.99 1.93
CA ASN A 55 -14.84 -15.46 2.18
C ASN A 55 -15.41 -14.73 0.95
N GLY A 56 -14.67 -14.68 -0.17
CA GLY A 56 -15.05 -13.92 -1.36
C GLY A 56 -14.77 -12.41 -1.26
N THR A 57 -14.01 -11.95 -0.26
CA THR A 57 -13.58 -10.55 -0.16
C THR A 57 -12.45 -10.30 -1.15
N PRO A 58 -12.51 -9.28 -2.01
CA PRO A 58 -11.48 -9.03 -3.00
C PRO A 58 -10.15 -8.61 -2.35
N TYR A 59 -9.04 -9.00 -2.97
CA TYR A 59 -7.75 -8.40 -2.67
C TYR A 59 -7.60 -7.06 -3.40
N THR A 60 -6.72 -6.22 -2.88
CA THR A 60 -6.31 -5.01 -3.60
C THR A 60 -5.76 -5.34 -4.99
N PRO A 61 -6.06 -4.53 -6.02
CA PRO A 61 -5.69 -4.86 -7.38
C PRO A 61 -4.18 -4.77 -7.61
N LEU A 62 -3.63 -5.79 -8.27
CA LEU A 62 -2.23 -5.82 -8.70
C LEU A 62 -1.97 -5.04 -9.99
N THR A 63 -3.03 -4.59 -10.67
CA THR A 63 -2.94 -3.86 -11.94
C THR A 63 -3.67 -2.52 -11.86
N PRO A 64 -3.26 -1.52 -12.66
CA PRO A 64 -3.92 -0.22 -12.69
C PRO A 64 -5.44 -0.34 -12.88
N THR A 65 -6.18 0.21 -11.91
CA THR A 65 -7.62 0.07 -11.75
C THR A 65 -8.25 1.45 -11.71
N ARG A 66 -9.36 1.63 -12.44
CA ARG A 66 -10.08 2.90 -12.48
C ARG A 66 -10.84 3.14 -11.18
N TYR A 67 -10.79 4.36 -10.69
CA TYR A 67 -11.59 4.87 -9.58
C TYR A 67 -12.31 6.15 -10.00
N ASP A 68 -13.61 6.23 -9.69
CA ASP A 68 -14.39 7.46 -9.81
C ASP A 68 -14.50 8.13 -8.43
N PRO A 69 -13.83 9.28 -8.20
CA PRO A 69 -13.86 9.95 -6.91
C PRO A 69 -15.21 10.60 -6.57
N THR A 70 -16.07 10.83 -7.57
CA THR A 70 -17.39 11.46 -7.38
C THR A 70 -18.39 10.45 -6.82
N THR A 71 -18.45 9.27 -7.44
CA THR A 71 -19.33 8.17 -7.00
C THR A 71 -18.67 7.26 -5.97
N ARG A 72 -17.35 7.39 -5.79
CA ARG A 72 -16.49 6.56 -4.95
C ARG A 72 -16.51 5.08 -5.35
N VAL A 73 -16.61 4.80 -6.65
CA VAL A 73 -16.65 3.45 -7.22
C VAL A 73 -15.29 3.05 -7.79
N ILE A 74 -14.83 1.85 -7.45
CA ILE A 74 -13.67 1.17 -8.03
C ILE A 74 -14.18 0.11 -9.02
N TYR A 75 -13.60 0.07 -10.22
CA TYR A 75 -14.01 -0.84 -11.29
C TYR A 75 -13.01 -2.01 -11.41
N LEU A 76 -13.32 -3.16 -10.79
CA LEU A 76 -12.50 -4.39 -10.86
C LEU A 76 -13.03 -5.32 -11.94
N GLY A 77 -12.54 -5.16 -13.17
CA GLY A 77 -13.04 -5.93 -14.31
C GLY A 77 -14.51 -5.59 -14.59
N ASN A 78 -15.42 -6.53 -14.31
CA ASN A 78 -16.87 -6.34 -14.44
C ASN A 78 -17.57 -6.01 -13.11
N GLU A 79 -16.82 -5.95 -12.01
CA GLU A 79 -17.36 -5.64 -10.68
C GLU A 79 -17.19 -4.16 -10.34
N GLU A 80 -18.18 -3.62 -9.64
CA GLU A 80 -18.17 -2.27 -9.10
C GLU A 80 -18.15 -2.33 -7.57
N ILE A 81 -17.13 -1.74 -6.97
CA ILE A 81 -17.01 -1.68 -5.51
C ILE A 81 -17.12 -0.23 -5.05
N THR A 82 -18.11 0.05 -4.22
CA THR A 82 -18.29 1.37 -3.62
C THR A 82 -17.49 1.46 -2.32
N LEU A 83 -16.64 2.48 -2.19
CA LEU A 83 -15.95 2.75 -0.93
C LEU A 83 -16.96 3.26 0.11
N PRO A 84 -17.16 2.55 1.24
CA PRO A 84 -18.29 2.80 2.13
C PRO A 84 -18.13 4.05 3.01
N VAL A 85 -16.89 4.44 3.34
CA VAL A 85 -16.65 5.44 4.40
C VAL A 85 -16.16 6.77 3.82
N GLN A 86 -16.97 7.83 3.94
CA GLN A 86 -16.57 9.20 3.64
C GLN A 86 -16.69 10.06 4.89
N LEU A 87 -15.54 10.43 5.45
CA LEU A 87 -15.49 11.30 6.60
C LEU A 87 -15.33 12.75 6.16
N ILE A 88 -16.02 13.64 6.86
CA ILE A 88 -15.87 15.08 6.72
C ILE A 88 -15.49 15.67 8.09
N PRO A 89 -14.58 16.65 8.15
CA PRO A 89 -14.27 17.35 9.39
C PRO A 89 -15.54 18.01 9.95
N GLN A 90 -15.94 17.63 11.17
CA GLN A 90 -17.04 18.27 11.88
C GLN A 90 -16.54 19.47 12.67
N SER A 91 -17.41 20.41 13.06
CA SER A 91 -16.98 21.57 13.87
C SER A 91 -16.33 21.16 15.20
N ALA A 92 -16.91 20.17 15.89
CA ALA A 92 -16.35 19.59 17.09
C ALA A 92 -15.13 18.71 16.79
N LEU A 93 -14.13 18.76 17.67
CA LEU A 93 -12.97 17.87 17.62
C LEU A 93 -13.31 16.52 18.25
N LYS A 94 -12.81 15.43 17.65
CA LYS A 94 -12.92 14.06 18.17
C LYS A 94 -11.64 13.67 18.90
N THR A 95 -11.73 12.79 19.90
CA THR A 95 -10.56 12.32 20.65
C THR A 95 -9.48 11.71 19.75
N GLY A 96 -9.89 10.97 18.71
CA GLY A 96 -8.95 10.31 17.78
C GLY A 96 -8.14 11.27 16.88
N GLU A 97 -8.55 12.53 16.74
CA GLU A 97 -7.76 13.53 16.00
C GLU A 97 -6.87 14.41 16.90
N LEU A 98 -6.99 14.29 18.22
CA LEU A 98 -6.22 15.15 19.14
C LEU A 98 -4.70 15.03 19.01
N PRO A 99 -4.07 13.86 18.76
CA PRO A 99 -2.61 13.78 18.73
C PRO A 99 -1.99 14.67 17.64
N TYR A 100 -2.39 14.52 16.37
CA TYR A 100 -1.87 15.41 15.31
C TYR A 100 -2.32 16.86 15.49
N ILE A 101 -3.51 17.12 16.05
CA ILE A 101 -3.95 18.49 16.34
C ILE A 101 -3.04 19.15 17.37
N ASN A 102 -2.63 18.42 18.42
CA ASN A 102 -1.71 18.93 19.43
C ASN A 102 -0.33 19.20 18.81
N ALA A 103 0.18 18.31 17.96
CA ALA A 103 1.41 18.55 17.21
C ALA A 103 1.33 19.80 16.31
N LEU A 104 0.17 20.08 15.70
CA LEU A 104 -0.06 21.33 14.97
C LEU A 104 -0.11 22.54 15.90
N CYS A 105 -0.68 22.40 17.10
CA CYS A 105 -0.71 23.48 18.09
C CYS A 105 0.71 23.86 18.54
N GLU A 106 1.60 22.89 18.77
CA GLU A 106 3.02 23.13 19.06
C GLU A 106 3.69 23.95 17.95
N VAL A 107 3.47 23.56 16.69
CA VAL A 107 3.98 24.27 15.52
C VAL A 107 3.50 25.72 15.47
N TYR A 108 2.21 25.97 15.72
CA TYR A 108 1.69 27.33 15.73
C TYR A 108 2.20 28.12 16.93
N ALA A 109 2.31 27.48 18.10
CA ALA A 109 2.78 28.11 19.33
C ALA A 109 4.22 28.62 19.19
N GLU A 110 5.11 27.78 18.65
CA GLU A 110 6.48 28.16 18.32
C GLU A 110 6.50 29.33 17.33
N LYS A 111 5.72 29.26 16.24
CA LYS A 111 5.76 30.26 15.17
C LYS A 111 5.27 31.64 15.60
N ILE A 112 4.33 31.73 16.54
CA ILE A 112 3.79 32.99 17.04
C ILE A 112 4.36 33.40 18.40
N ASN A 113 5.22 32.56 18.99
CA ASN A 113 5.76 32.72 20.33
C ASN A 113 4.68 32.97 21.39
N ASN A 114 3.61 32.14 21.37
CA ASN A 114 2.50 32.21 22.32
C ASN A 114 1.85 30.83 22.48
N ILE A 115 1.13 30.60 23.58
CA ILE A 115 0.44 29.34 23.83
C ILE A 115 -0.68 29.14 22.82
N VAL A 116 -0.72 27.96 22.20
CA VAL A 116 -1.81 27.52 21.33
C VAL A 116 -2.27 26.15 21.80
N THR A 117 -3.59 26.02 21.95
CA THR A 117 -4.29 24.78 22.23
C THR A 117 -5.43 24.61 21.23
N ALA A 118 -5.96 23.39 21.14
CA ALA A 118 -7.11 23.03 20.30
C ALA A 118 -8.30 24.02 20.43
N ASP A 119 -8.58 24.51 21.64
CA ASP A 119 -9.68 25.45 21.91
C ASP A 119 -9.41 26.88 21.41
N THR A 120 -8.13 27.25 21.31
CA THR A 120 -7.70 28.62 20.96
C THR A 120 -7.37 28.81 19.49
N ILE A 121 -7.34 27.73 18.69
CA ILE A 121 -6.99 27.77 17.25
C ILE A 121 -7.86 28.80 16.49
N ASN A 122 -9.14 28.90 16.84
CA ASN A 122 -10.08 29.82 16.18
C ASN A 122 -9.78 31.31 16.42
N SER A 123 -8.92 31.64 17.39
CA SER A 123 -8.47 32.99 17.69
C SER A 123 -7.17 33.37 16.95
N LEU A 124 -6.56 32.43 16.24
CA LEU A 124 -5.30 32.68 15.53
C LEU A 124 -5.49 33.61 14.31
N PRO A 125 -4.40 34.26 13.86
CA PRO A 125 -4.39 34.96 12.58
C PRO A 125 -4.92 34.09 11.43
N SER A 126 -5.64 34.71 10.50
CA SER A 126 -6.37 34.02 9.41
C SER A 126 -5.55 32.97 8.65
N ARG A 127 -4.25 33.25 8.42
CA ARG A 127 -3.35 32.32 7.72
C ARG A 127 -3.22 30.97 8.42
N TYR A 128 -3.13 30.94 9.75
CA TYR A 128 -2.97 29.70 10.54
C TYR A 128 -4.30 28.96 10.68
N ARG A 129 -5.42 29.69 10.78
CA ARG A 129 -6.75 29.07 10.76
C ARG A 129 -7.03 28.37 9.44
N LYS A 130 -6.63 28.99 8.32
CA LYS A 130 -6.73 28.39 6.98
C LYS A 130 -5.81 27.18 6.85
N ASP A 131 -4.56 27.28 7.32
CA ASP A 131 -3.61 26.17 7.33
C ASP A 131 -4.18 24.99 8.14
N PHE A 132 -4.62 25.22 9.38
CA PHE A 132 -5.24 24.20 10.22
C PHE A 132 -6.44 23.53 9.56
N ALA A 133 -7.36 24.30 8.96
CA ALA A 133 -8.50 23.75 8.24
C ALA A 133 -8.06 22.81 7.09
N ASN A 134 -7.03 23.20 6.32
CA ASN A 134 -6.47 22.37 5.26
C ASN A 134 -5.81 21.10 5.81
N GLN A 135 -5.08 21.19 6.93
CA GLN A 135 -4.46 20.01 7.57
C GLN A 135 -5.53 19.03 8.05
N ARG A 136 -6.61 19.54 8.65
CA ARG A 136 -7.75 18.74 9.11
C ARG A 136 -8.46 18.06 7.94
N MET A 137 -8.67 18.78 6.83
CA MET A 137 -9.21 18.19 5.59
C MET A 137 -8.32 17.05 5.07
N ALA A 138 -6.99 17.22 5.10
CA ALA A 138 -6.05 16.20 4.67
C ALA A 138 -6.14 14.93 5.54
N TYR A 139 -6.14 15.09 6.86
CA TYR A 139 -6.30 13.97 7.81
C TYR A 139 -7.57 13.15 7.52
N TYR A 140 -8.73 13.82 7.44
CA TYR A 140 -10.00 13.13 7.22
C TYR A 140 -10.10 12.47 5.83
N SER A 141 -9.45 13.03 4.80
CA SER A 141 -9.39 12.39 3.48
C SER A 141 -8.59 11.07 3.54
N ALA A 142 -7.41 11.07 4.18
CA ALA A 142 -6.62 9.87 4.38
C ALA A 142 -7.32 8.84 5.29
N GLU A 143 -7.95 9.27 6.39
CA GLU A 143 -8.69 8.39 7.30
C GLU A 143 -9.89 7.74 6.60
N SER A 144 -10.59 8.47 5.72
CA SER A 144 -11.68 7.93 4.90
C SER A 144 -11.20 6.79 4.01
N VAL A 145 -10.04 6.96 3.36
CA VAL A 145 -9.42 5.91 2.55
C VAL A 145 -9.05 4.72 3.42
N GLN A 146 -8.32 4.94 4.53
CA GLN A 146 -7.90 3.86 5.44
C GLN A 146 -9.07 2.99 5.89
N ARG A 147 -10.17 3.61 6.33
CA ARG A 147 -11.37 2.87 6.78
C ARG A 147 -12.04 2.14 5.62
N SER A 148 -12.18 2.81 4.47
CA SER A 148 -12.84 2.19 3.31
C SER A 148 -12.07 0.99 2.77
N VAL A 149 -10.73 1.09 2.64
CA VAL A 149 -9.94 -0.02 2.08
C VAL A 149 -9.90 -1.22 3.03
N ARG A 150 -9.89 -0.99 4.35
CA ARG A 150 -9.98 -2.06 5.36
C ARG A 150 -11.31 -2.80 5.30
N GLU A 151 -12.40 -2.10 4.99
CA GLU A 151 -13.74 -2.70 4.88
C GLU A 151 -13.95 -3.42 3.55
N VAL A 152 -13.29 -2.97 2.48
CA VAL A 152 -13.50 -3.47 1.12
C VAL A 152 -12.55 -4.59 0.74
N PHE A 153 -11.28 -4.51 1.13
CA PHE A 153 -10.24 -5.42 0.67
C PHE A 153 -9.74 -6.33 1.78
N ALA A 154 -9.56 -7.61 1.47
CA ALA A 154 -9.06 -8.61 2.41
C ALA A 154 -7.68 -8.24 2.98
N ASP A 155 -6.81 -7.65 2.15
CA ASP A 155 -5.48 -7.17 2.54
C ASP A 155 -5.44 -5.63 2.77
N GLY A 156 -6.59 -4.96 2.84
CA GLY A 156 -6.68 -3.50 2.90
C GLY A 156 -5.89 -2.85 4.04
N GLU A 157 -5.95 -3.43 5.25
CA GLU A 157 -5.18 -2.94 6.40
C GLU A 157 -3.66 -3.11 6.19
N GLN A 158 -3.24 -4.28 5.69
CA GLN A 158 -1.83 -4.55 5.38
C GLN A 158 -1.31 -3.57 4.31
N GLN A 159 -2.10 -3.33 3.27
CA GLN A 159 -1.72 -2.44 2.18
C GLN A 159 -1.67 -0.98 2.62
N PHE A 160 -2.57 -0.54 3.50
CA PHE A 160 -2.50 0.81 4.06
C PHE A 160 -1.31 0.95 5.01
N LYS A 161 -0.98 -0.09 5.80
CA LYS A 161 0.24 -0.11 6.61
C LYS A 161 1.50 -0.01 5.75
N ALA A 162 1.57 -0.76 4.64
CA ALA A 162 2.68 -0.68 3.69
C ALA A 162 2.80 0.73 3.08
N LEU A 163 1.66 1.37 2.77
CA LEU A 163 1.60 2.74 2.26
C LEU A 163 2.16 3.75 3.27
N LYS A 164 1.79 3.65 4.55
CA LYS A 164 2.30 4.50 5.62
C LYS A 164 3.80 4.34 5.81
N GLN A 165 4.30 3.10 5.80
CA GLN A 165 5.73 2.84 5.93
C GLN A 165 6.51 3.47 4.78
N ASP A 166 6.06 3.27 3.54
CA ASP A 166 6.70 3.86 2.36
C ASP A 166 6.67 5.39 2.37
N ALA A 167 5.55 5.96 2.84
CA ALA A 167 5.42 7.40 3.02
C ALA A 167 6.46 7.92 4.01
N PHE A 168 6.59 7.29 5.20
CA PHE A 168 7.57 7.68 6.21
C PHE A 168 9.01 7.52 5.68
N ASP A 169 9.34 6.38 5.08
CA ASP A 169 10.66 6.14 4.48
C ASP A 169 11.01 7.22 3.43
N GLY A 170 10.03 7.72 2.69
CA GLY A 170 10.22 8.76 1.68
C GLY A 170 10.31 10.20 2.22
N ILE A 171 9.93 10.44 3.48
CA ILE A 171 10.02 11.75 4.14
C ILE A 171 11.04 11.82 5.27
N SER A 172 11.56 10.67 5.75
CA SER A 172 12.37 10.56 6.96
C SER A 172 13.56 11.51 6.95
N ASP A 173 14.34 11.54 5.86
CA ASP A 173 15.48 12.46 5.70
C ASP A 173 15.07 13.93 5.77
N THR A 174 13.88 14.28 5.26
CA THR A 174 13.34 15.64 5.33
C THR A 174 12.82 15.96 6.72
N TYR A 175 12.27 14.97 7.43
CA TYR A 175 11.76 15.12 8.79
C TYR A 175 12.88 15.32 9.81
N TYR A 176 13.94 14.51 9.72
CA TYR A 176 15.11 14.56 10.61
C TYR A 176 16.17 15.60 10.21
N ASP A 177 15.91 16.41 9.19
CA ASP A 177 16.82 17.49 8.79
C ASP A 177 16.89 18.56 9.89
N ASP A 178 18.07 18.74 10.48
CA ASP A 178 18.35 19.68 11.57
C ASP A 178 18.49 21.13 11.10
N ARG A 179 18.48 21.36 9.78
CA ARG A 179 18.58 22.70 9.18
C ARG A 179 17.26 23.46 9.17
N HIS A 180 16.15 22.82 9.51
CA HIS A 180 14.85 23.50 9.63
C HIS A 180 14.87 24.50 10.79
N ALA A 181 14.57 25.77 10.50
CA ALA A 181 14.63 26.84 11.50
C ALA A 181 13.49 26.81 12.53
N SER A 182 12.40 26.09 12.22
CA SER A 182 11.25 25.90 13.11
C SER A 182 10.49 24.63 12.74
N GLY A 183 9.66 24.12 13.66
CA GLY A 183 8.76 23.03 13.36
C GLY A 183 7.72 23.36 12.31
N TYR A 184 7.36 24.64 12.16
CA TYR A 184 6.55 25.10 11.03
C TYR A 184 7.24 24.85 9.69
N ASP A 185 8.53 25.15 9.59
CA ASP A 185 9.29 24.98 8.36
C ASP A 185 9.50 23.48 8.06
N ARG A 186 9.74 22.66 9.09
CA ARG A 186 9.79 21.19 8.99
C ARG A 186 8.48 20.59 8.50
N LEU A 187 7.35 20.94 9.13
CA LEU A 187 6.02 20.50 8.70
C LEU A 187 5.79 20.84 7.23
N ARG A 188 6.08 22.09 6.82
CA ARG A 188 5.94 22.54 5.44
C ARG A 188 6.80 21.73 4.48
N ALA A 189 8.08 21.55 4.80
CA ALA A 189 9.02 20.80 3.97
C ALA A 189 8.58 19.33 3.80
N VAL A 190 8.14 18.68 4.89
CA VAL A 190 7.64 17.29 4.84
C VAL A 190 6.35 17.18 4.02
N LEU A 191 5.39 18.08 4.22
CA LEU A 191 4.14 18.07 3.45
C LEU A 191 4.35 18.38 1.97
N ASP A 192 5.35 19.19 1.63
CA ASP A 192 5.73 19.44 0.23
C ASP A 192 6.46 18.21 -0.34
N LYS A 193 7.41 17.63 0.41
CA LYS A 193 8.14 16.42 0.03
C LYS A 193 7.20 15.26 -0.28
N ILE A 194 6.28 14.92 0.63
CA ILE A 194 5.39 13.76 0.46
C ILE A 194 4.56 13.85 -0.81
N THR A 195 4.13 15.05 -1.23
CA THR A 195 3.37 15.21 -2.48
C THR A 195 4.19 14.89 -3.74
N SER A 196 5.51 15.05 -3.66
CA SER A 196 6.46 14.69 -4.73
C SER A 196 7.05 13.28 -4.59
N THR A 197 6.87 12.63 -3.44
CA THR A 197 7.35 11.27 -3.18
C THR A 197 6.52 10.25 -3.97
N THR A 198 7.21 9.35 -4.65
CA THR A 198 6.59 8.16 -5.28
C THR A 198 6.40 7.10 -4.21
N LEU A 199 5.18 6.58 -4.11
CA LEU A 199 4.84 5.47 -3.21
C LEU A 199 4.61 4.23 -4.09
N SER A 200 5.24 3.12 -3.74
CA SER A 200 5.28 1.90 -4.56
C SER A 200 5.19 0.60 -3.76
N LYS A 201 5.32 0.62 -2.42
CA LYS A 201 5.23 -0.61 -1.61
C LYS A 201 3.79 -1.15 -1.50
N SER A 202 2.79 -0.28 -1.61
CA SER A 202 1.38 -0.65 -1.50
C SER A 202 0.75 -0.83 -2.88
N THR A 203 -0.06 -1.86 -3.04
CA THR A 203 -0.87 -2.07 -4.26
C THR A 203 -2.06 -1.10 -4.35
N LEU A 204 -2.42 -0.39 -3.28
CA LEU A 204 -3.44 0.66 -3.31
C LEU A 204 -3.12 1.76 -4.32
N ILE A 205 -1.84 1.95 -4.67
CA ILE A 205 -1.39 2.92 -5.68
C ILE A 205 -1.94 2.56 -7.08
N ASN A 206 -2.25 1.28 -7.31
CA ASN A 206 -2.82 0.82 -8.57
C ASN A 206 -4.25 1.31 -8.76
N ILE A 207 -4.96 1.69 -7.69
CA ILE A 207 -6.28 2.31 -7.78
C ILE A 207 -6.08 3.79 -8.12
N ALA A 208 -6.11 4.10 -9.41
CA ALA A 208 -5.70 5.40 -9.94
C ALA A 208 -6.55 6.54 -9.36
N GLY A 209 -5.92 7.44 -8.61
CA GLY A 209 -6.59 8.59 -7.98
C GLY A 209 -7.14 8.32 -6.57
N LEU A 210 -7.01 7.10 -6.04
CA LEU A 210 -7.39 6.81 -4.65
C LEU A 210 -6.46 7.51 -3.65
N ILE A 211 -5.16 7.51 -3.93
CA ILE A 211 -4.13 8.16 -3.10
C ILE A 211 -3.63 9.40 -3.83
N GLY A 212 -4.32 10.52 -3.61
CA GLY A 212 -3.94 11.84 -4.12
C GLY A 212 -3.01 12.61 -3.18
N ASN A 213 -2.72 13.86 -3.55
CA ASN A 213 -1.85 14.74 -2.74
C ASN A 213 -2.48 15.08 -1.38
N LEU A 214 -3.81 15.12 -1.29
CA LEU A 214 -4.51 15.40 -0.05
C LEU A 214 -4.36 14.22 0.93
N GLU A 215 -4.57 13.00 0.44
CA GLU A 215 -4.40 11.76 1.19
C GLU A 215 -2.94 11.59 1.63
N LYS A 216 -1.98 11.87 0.74
CA LYS A 216 -0.54 11.87 1.08
C LYS A 216 -0.20 12.80 2.25
N LYS A 217 -0.76 14.01 2.27
CA LYS A 217 -0.60 14.94 3.40
C LYS A 217 -1.29 14.42 4.66
N GLY A 218 -2.47 13.82 4.51
CA GLY A 218 -3.20 13.22 5.62
C GLY A 218 -2.47 12.04 6.27
N ILE A 219 -1.75 11.24 5.47
CA ILE A 219 -0.90 10.15 5.97
C ILE A 219 0.15 10.66 6.96
N CYS A 220 0.73 11.84 6.75
CA CYS A 220 1.65 12.44 7.73
C CYS A 220 0.99 12.67 9.09
N HIS A 221 -0.28 13.08 9.11
CA HIS A 221 -1.05 13.25 10.36
C HIS A 221 -1.42 11.90 11.00
N ILE A 222 -1.71 10.88 10.18
CA ILE A 222 -1.90 9.52 10.67
C ILE A 222 -0.60 8.98 11.31
N LEU A 223 0.57 9.27 10.71
CA LEU A 223 1.87 8.90 11.28
C LEU A 223 2.15 9.59 12.62
N VAL A 224 1.64 10.82 12.84
CA VAL A 224 1.68 11.46 14.16
C VAL A 224 0.77 10.73 15.15
N ASN A 225 -0.46 10.41 14.75
CA ASN A 225 -1.38 9.65 15.60
C ASN A 225 -0.87 8.23 15.95
N ASP A 226 -0.12 7.61 15.03
CA ASP A 226 0.54 6.32 15.22
C ASP A 226 1.85 6.42 16.03
N ASP A 227 2.21 7.63 16.48
CA ASP A 227 3.41 7.88 17.30
C ASP A 227 4.74 7.55 16.56
N VAL A 228 4.70 7.56 15.22
CA VAL A 228 5.87 7.42 14.33
C VAL A 228 6.56 8.78 14.14
N ILE A 229 5.75 9.84 13.99
CA ILE A 229 6.22 11.23 14.04
C ILE A 229 5.85 11.77 15.43
N LYS A 230 6.84 11.98 16.30
CA LYS A 230 6.62 12.39 17.70
C LYS A 230 6.17 13.84 17.82
N SER A 231 6.92 14.75 17.20
CA SER A 231 6.62 16.17 17.17
C SER A 231 7.21 16.79 15.92
N TRP A 232 6.59 17.87 15.46
CA TRP A 232 7.18 18.70 14.42
C TRP A 232 8.20 19.69 14.98
N VAL A 233 8.24 19.92 16.31
CA VAL A 233 9.13 20.88 16.97
C VAL A 233 10.28 20.15 17.66
N ASN A 234 9.97 19.18 18.53
CA ASN A 234 10.94 18.40 19.31
C ASN A 234 11.13 17.00 18.71
N ILE A 235 12.07 16.85 17.77
CA ILE A 235 12.26 15.58 17.04
C ILE A 235 13.12 14.54 17.78
N ASP A 236 13.82 14.96 18.84
CA ASP A 236 14.74 14.12 19.62
C ASP A 236 14.12 13.55 20.91
N GLU A 237 12.88 13.93 21.23
CA GLU A 237 12.09 13.42 22.35
C GLU A 237 11.23 12.21 21.95
#